data_AF-A0A1G0GAU9-F1
#
_entry.id   AF-A0A1G0GAU9-F1
#
_cell.length_a   1.000
_cell.length_b   1.000
_cell.length_c   1.000
_cell.angle_alpha   90.00
_cell.angle_beta   90.00
_cell.angle_gamma   90.00
#
_symmetry.space_group_name_H-M   'P 1'
#
loop_
_entity.id
_entity.type
_entity.pdbx_description
1 polymer ?
#
loop_
_entity_poly.entity_id
_entity_poly.type
_entity_poly.pdbx_seq_one_letter_code
_entity_poly.pdbx_strand_id
1 'polypeptide(L)'
;MSRRPVTTTEFLQDYQCSITFEYPFIDPVQVNPCGHLFDKKSFNTYLQGKTRLTCPCCRGDIVLSGDAPSIIKNALSFGLSQSPESYKDVHFDLNHFADVVRKNELNTAIGERFILVLEHADTYLNEAIGTLATTLAGRDLLRQKLNIDAASGKFKFGRAEISAESLQIEVNGKSIREWLSMTTAMEVMQDEEKNVRQAIGTEAQTITLQLKENFQRMLRSQGLFRSGTAAPTDQRPSHPAVNEILQNVVYGNKEAVRVALEALRTENPVLLRTVLIATATQPITDYSNKPVVNQTLLQAAACAGDVAINPGEKEMCEMIASYLPADEVATQFVELFPEGIEAHEEAQKRQSQTDFEPMLQAVKQAILAENSPDPRNPNDPNNNLNATLSKNVTNELYLKIETLFRQPYTALSHREKIFNPYHLLRAFEVYNELWNQLESNGSNRDYKKRDLFWRQIIGFCQRFMPACYTQAFSQGLHYLVKVDQSDSWRPEVFRRDLKLRCDNFSYFPLSPDSRSGLGFDFAIYGSFCIGARACALCRPCPPPRFFSKTYVEQKRQAFRTLRREFE
;
A
#
# COMPACT_ATOMS: atom_id res chain seq x y z
N MET A 1 -12.37 -44.67 -23.08
CA MET A 1 -13.18 -43.72 -23.87
C MET A 1 -12.30 -42.52 -24.21
N SER A 2 -11.93 -42.38 -25.48
CA SER A 2 -11.09 -41.29 -25.97
C SER A 2 -11.85 -39.96 -25.84
N ARG A 3 -11.39 -39.05 -24.97
CA ARG A 3 -11.95 -37.70 -24.86
C ARG A 3 -11.42 -36.87 -26.01
N ARG A 4 -12.27 -36.55 -26.98
CA ARG A 4 -12.00 -35.49 -27.95
C ARG A 4 -11.68 -34.19 -27.19
N PRO A 5 -10.71 -33.37 -27.63
CA PRO A 5 -10.56 -32.02 -27.11
C PRO A 5 -11.83 -31.24 -27.46
N VAL A 6 -12.57 -30.83 -26.44
CA VAL A 6 -13.73 -29.94 -26.59
C VAL A 6 -13.19 -28.59 -27.04
N THR A 7 -13.69 -28.08 -28.16
CA THR A 7 -13.32 -26.74 -28.64
C THR A 7 -13.88 -25.68 -27.68
N THR A 8 -13.20 -24.54 -27.50
CA THR A 8 -13.66 -23.45 -26.61
C THR A 8 -15.09 -23.01 -26.94
N THR A 9 -15.46 -23.08 -28.22
CA THR A 9 -16.82 -22.79 -28.72
C THR A 9 -17.87 -23.79 -28.23
N GLU A 10 -17.55 -25.09 -28.20
CA GLU A 10 -18.44 -26.13 -27.63
C GLU A 10 -18.59 -25.96 -26.11
N PHE A 11 -17.55 -25.51 -25.41
CA PHE A 11 -17.62 -25.26 -23.96
C PHE A 11 -18.53 -24.08 -23.60
N LEU A 12 -18.53 -23.00 -24.39
CA LEU A 12 -19.40 -21.84 -24.13
C LEU A 12 -20.89 -22.13 -24.45
N GLN A 13 -21.19 -23.16 -25.23
CA GLN A 13 -22.57 -23.59 -25.50
C GLN A 13 -23.27 -24.10 -24.23
N ASP A 14 -22.53 -24.65 -23.27
CA ASP A 14 -23.07 -25.09 -21.98
C ASP A 14 -23.52 -23.92 -21.08
N TYR A 15 -23.24 -22.67 -21.49
CA TYR A 15 -23.60 -21.43 -20.78
C TYR A 15 -24.67 -20.61 -21.52
N GLN A 16 -25.57 -21.27 -22.27
CA GLN A 16 -26.75 -20.60 -22.81
C GLN A 16 -27.83 -20.42 -21.74
N CYS A 17 -28.39 -19.21 -21.63
CA CYS A 17 -29.55 -19.04 -20.75
C CYS A 17 -30.79 -19.52 -21.47
N SER A 18 -31.46 -20.57 -20.98
CA SER A 18 -32.68 -21.09 -21.63
C SER A 18 -33.91 -20.16 -21.53
N ILE A 19 -33.80 -19.01 -20.86
CA ILE A 19 -34.86 -17.99 -20.83
C ILE A 19 -34.67 -16.99 -21.96
N THR A 20 -33.46 -16.45 -22.13
CA THR A 20 -33.16 -15.45 -23.17
C THR A 20 -32.76 -16.11 -24.49
N PHE A 21 -32.37 -17.38 -24.46
CA PHE A 21 -31.74 -18.13 -25.55
C PHE A 21 -30.43 -17.50 -26.05
N GLU A 22 -29.85 -16.59 -25.27
CA GLU A 22 -28.60 -15.93 -25.62
C GLU A 22 -27.40 -16.71 -25.06
N TYR A 23 -26.35 -16.74 -25.86
CA TYR A 23 -25.05 -17.30 -25.51
C TYR A 23 -24.11 -16.19 -25.01
N PRO A 24 -23.01 -16.58 -24.37
CA PRO A 24 -23.04 -16.91 -22.95
C PRO A 24 -23.44 -15.71 -22.07
N PHE A 25 -24.12 -15.95 -20.94
CA PHE A 25 -24.52 -14.89 -19.98
C PHE A 25 -23.47 -14.62 -18.90
N ILE A 26 -23.41 -13.38 -18.42
CA ILE A 26 -22.34 -12.87 -17.53
C ILE A 26 -22.53 -13.16 -16.03
N ASP A 27 -23.76 -13.35 -15.56
CA ASP A 27 -24.08 -13.51 -14.13
C ASP A 27 -24.86 -14.79 -13.87
N PRO A 28 -24.18 -15.94 -13.71
CA PRO A 28 -24.86 -17.21 -13.58
C PRO A 28 -25.48 -17.44 -12.21
N VAL A 29 -26.70 -17.96 -12.23
CA VAL A 29 -27.43 -18.55 -11.10
C VAL A 29 -27.68 -20.02 -11.37
N GLN A 30 -27.47 -20.86 -10.36
CA GLN A 30 -27.75 -22.28 -10.43
C GLN A 30 -29.02 -22.62 -9.65
N VAL A 31 -29.92 -23.38 -10.26
CA VAL A 31 -31.21 -23.74 -9.68
C VAL A 31 -31.16 -25.11 -9.03
N ASN A 32 -31.48 -25.19 -7.74
CA ASN A 32 -31.57 -26.45 -7.00
C ASN A 32 -32.97 -27.07 -7.03
N PRO A 33 -33.11 -28.40 -7.17
CA PRO A 33 -32.05 -29.41 -7.22
C PRO A 33 -31.54 -29.74 -8.64
N CYS A 34 -32.17 -29.18 -9.69
CA CYS A 34 -31.93 -29.62 -11.07
C CYS A 34 -30.58 -29.22 -11.67
N GLY A 35 -29.85 -28.28 -11.05
CA GLY A 35 -28.52 -27.85 -11.48
C GLY A 35 -28.47 -26.96 -12.72
N HIS A 36 -29.61 -26.64 -13.35
CA HIS A 36 -29.67 -25.77 -14.53
C HIS A 36 -29.19 -24.35 -14.22
N LEU A 37 -28.51 -23.74 -15.19
CA LEU A 37 -27.94 -22.41 -15.09
C LEU A 37 -28.78 -21.39 -15.88
N PHE A 38 -28.91 -20.19 -15.32
CA PHE A 38 -29.60 -19.08 -15.95
C PHE A 38 -28.85 -17.78 -15.67
N ASP A 39 -29.07 -16.78 -16.53
CA ASP A 39 -28.75 -15.40 -16.19
C ASP A 39 -29.58 -14.96 -14.97
N LYS A 40 -28.90 -14.39 -13.96
CA LYS A 40 -29.50 -14.02 -12.67
C LYS A 40 -30.72 -13.11 -12.84
N LYS A 41 -30.60 -12.08 -13.66
CA LYS A 41 -31.65 -11.08 -13.81
C LYS A 41 -32.84 -11.64 -14.59
N SER A 42 -32.56 -12.33 -15.69
CA SER A 42 -33.58 -13.02 -16.50
C SER A 42 -34.35 -14.05 -15.68
N PHE A 43 -33.64 -14.80 -14.84
CA PHE A 43 -34.24 -15.76 -13.93
C PHE A 43 -35.10 -15.08 -12.85
N ASN A 44 -34.61 -14.02 -12.22
CA ASN A 44 -35.38 -13.25 -11.25
C ASN A 44 -36.67 -12.68 -11.87
N THR A 45 -36.60 -12.12 -13.08
CA THR A 45 -37.77 -11.64 -13.82
C THR A 45 -38.74 -12.77 -14.12
N TYR A 46 -38.26 -13.95 -14.54
CA TYR A 46 -39.12 -15.13 -14.76
C TYR A 46 -39.87 -15.59 -13.51
N LEU A 47 -39.29 -15.40 -12.31
CA LEU A 47 -39.91 -15.75 -11.03
C LEU A 47 -40.89 -14.68 -10.51
N GLN A 48 -40.80 -13.44 -10.97
CA GLN A 48 -41.67 -12.35 -10.51
C GLN A 48 -43.15 -12.70 -10.74
N GLY A 49 -43.96 -12.58 -9.69
CA GLY A 49 -45.40 -12.81 -9.73
C GLY A 49 -45.84 -14.29 -9.73
N LYS A 50 -44.91 -15.25 -9.60
CA LYS A 50 -45.26 -16.68 -9.56
C LYS A 50 -45.52 -17.16 -8.13
N THR A 51 -46.68 -17.80 -7.95
CA THR A 51 -47.06 -18.45 -6.68
C THR A 51 -46.34 -19.79 -6.47
N ARG A 52 -45.90 -20.44 -7.55
CA ARG A 52 -45.11 -21.67 -7.53
C ARG A 52 -43.82 -21.47 -8.32
N LEU A 53 -42.70 -21.66 -7.64
CA LEU A 53 -41.38 -21.51 -8.24
C LEU A 53 -41.01 -22.82 -8.97
N THR A 54 -40.91 -22.77 -10.29
CA THR A 54 -40.57 -23.92 -11.14
C THR A 54 -39.40 -23.59 -12.06
N CYS A 55 -38.54 -24.56 -12.32
CA CYS A 55 -37.41 -24.39 -13.24
C CYS A 55 -37.91 -24.19 -14.68
N PRO A 56 -37.45 -23.15 -15.42
CA PRO A 56 -37.82 -22.95 -16.82
C PRO A 56 -37.50 -24.14 -17.73
N CYS A 57 -36.40 -24.87 -17.45
CA CYS A 57 -35.96 -25.99 -18.30
C CYS A 57 -36.73 -27.28 -18.03
N CYS A 58 -36.71 -27.76 -16.78
CA CYS A 58 -37.28 -29.07 -16.44
C CYS A 58 -38.67 -29.02 -15.82
N ARG A 59 -39.21 -27.82 -15.55
CA ARG A 59 -40.50 -27.59 -14.87
C ARG A 59 -40.61 -28.17 -13.45
N GLY A 60 -39.52 -28.70 -12.90
CA GLY A 60 -39.45 -29.19 -11.52
C GLY A 60 -39.52 -28.05 -10.50
N ASP A 61 -40.00 -28.37 -9.29
CA ASP A 61 -40.06 -27.43 -8.17
C ASP A 61 -38.66 -27.02 -7.72
N ILE A 62 -38.49 -25.73 -7.39
CA ILE A 62 -37.20 -25.16 -6.97
C ILE A 62 -37.25 -24.74 -5.51
N VAL A 63 -36.16 -24.97 -4.78
CA VAL A 63 -36.10 -24.74 -3.32
C VAL A 63 -35.41 -23.42 -2.96
N LEU A 64 -34.32 -23.07 -3.66
CA LEU A 64 -33.52 -21.88 -3.42
C LEU A 64 -32.83 -21.43 -4.72
N SER A 65 -32.87 -20.14 -5.04
CA SER A 65 -32.00 -19.51 -6.04
C SER A 65 -30.74 -18.99 -5.36
N GLY A 66 -29.69 -19.80 -5.29
CA GLY A 66 -28.37 -19.35 -4.84
C GLY A 66 -27.53 -18.84 -6.01
N ASP A 67 -26.59 -17.94 -5.77
CA ASP A 67 -25.55 -17.61 -6.75
C ASP A 67 -24.89 -18.90 -7.26
N ALA A 68 -24.58 -18.98 -8.56
CA ALA A 68 -23.87 -20.14 -9.07
C ALA A 68 -22.53 -20.30 -8.32
N PRO A 69 -22.13 -21.55 -7.98
CA PRO A 69 -20.85 -21.83 -7.35
C PRO A 69 -19.69 -21.15 -8.07
N SER A 70 -18.70 -20.67 -7.31
CA SER A 70 -17.54 -19.94 -7.85
C SER A 70 -16.81 -20.72 -8.95
N ILE A 71 -16.86 -22.05 -8.93
CA ILE A 71 -16.27 -22.89 -9.97
C ILE A 71 -16.92 -22.66 -11.35
N ILE A 72 -18.24 -22.48 -11.41
CA ILE A 72 -19.00 -22.21 -12.65
C ILE A 72 -18.67 -20.81 -13.16
N LYS A 73 -18.66 -19.85 -12.23
CA LYS A 73 -18.28 -18.46 -12.48
C LYS A 73 -16.86 -18.33 -13.03
N ASN A 74 -15.90 -19.09 -12.50
CA ASN A 74 -14.52 -19.09 -12.95
C ASN A 74 -14.33 -19.82 -14.28
N ALA A 75 -15.07 -20.91 -14.49
CA ALA A 75 -15.01 -21.68 -15.72
C ALA A 75 -15.52 -20.87 -16.93
N LEU A 76 -16.59 -20.08 -16.74
CA LEU A 76 -17.05 -19.11 -17.74
C LEU A 76 -15.98 -18.05 -18.06
N SER A 77 -15.41 -17.41 -17.03
CA SER A 77 -14.34 -16.41 -17.22
C SER A 77 -13.13 -17.00 -17.94
N PHE A 78 -12.74 -18.23 -17.58
CA PHE A 78 -11.66 -18.96 -18.25
C PHE A 78 -11.99 -19.22 -19.72
N GLY A 79 -13.18 -19.74 -20.03
CA GLY A 79 -13.62 -19.99 -21.40
C GLY A 79 -13.56 -18.73 -22.28
N LEU A 80 -14.06 -17.61 -21.78
CA LEU A 80 -14.02 -16.33 -22.49
C LEU A 80 -12.58 -15.82 -22.69
N SER A 81 -11.70 -15.96 -21.68
CA SER A 81 -10.29 -15.56 -21.81
C SER A 81 -9.51 -16.35 -22.88
N GLN A 82 -9.89 -17.60 -23.15
CA GLN A 82 -9.25 -18.43 -24.16
C GLN A 82 -9.70 -18.09 -25.58
N SER A 83 -10.84 -17.39 -25.73
CA SER A 83 -11.39 -16.97 -27.03
C SER A 83 -11.90 -15.52 -26.95
N PRO A 84 -11.00 -14.53 -27.06
CA PRO A 84 -11.37 -13.11 -26.95
C PRO A 84 -12.43 -12.63 -27.96
N GLU A 85 -12.59 -13.31 -29.10
CA GLU A 85 -13.63 -12.98 -30.07
C GLU A 85 -15.04 -13.33 -29.55
N SER A 86 -15.15 -14.32 -28.65
CA SER A 86 -16.43 -14.78 -28.11
C SER A 86 -17.07 -13.78 -27.14
N TYR A 87 -16.37 -12.71 -26.73
CA TYR A 87 -16.96 -11.64 -25.94
C TYR A 87 -18.04 -10.85 -26.69
N LYS A 88 -18.00 -10.86 -28.03
CA LYS A 88 -19.03 -10.23 -28.88
C LYS A 88 -20.34 -11.03 -28.89
N ASP A 89 -20.25 -12.31 -28.55
CA ASP A 89 -21.39 -13.22 -28.53
C ASP A 89 -22.00 -13.35 -27.14
N VAL A 90 -21.48 -12.63 -26.13
CA VAL A 90 -21.94 -12.64 -24.73
C VAL A 90 -23.19 -11.79 -24.56
N HIS A 91 -24.23 -12.32 -23.92
CA HIS A 91 -25.40 -11.53 -23.53
C HIS A 91 -25.01 -10.35 -22.64
N PHE A 92 -25.19 -9.14 -23.16
CA PHE A 92 -24.93 -7.89 -22.46
C PHE A 92 -26.24 -7.16 -22.16
N ASP A 93 -26.76 -7.31 -20.94
CA ASP A 93 -27.94 -6.55 -20.49
C ASP A 93 -27.54 -5.11 -20.13
N LEU A 94 -27.73 -4.19 -21.08
CA LEU A 94 -27.45 -2.76 -20.91
C LEU A 94 -28.20 -2.13 -19.72
N ASN A 95 -29.42 -2.60 -19.40
CA ASN A 95 -30.18 -2.09 -18.26
C ASN A 95 -29.55 -2.55 -16.94
N HIS A 96 -29.09 -3.80 -16.88
CA HIS A 96 -28.37 -4.31 -15.71
C HIS A 96 -27.04 -3.57 -15.52
N PHE A 97 -26.31 -3.35 -16.61
CA PHE A 97 -25.10 -2.54 -16.59
C PHE A 97 -25.37 -1.12 -16.06
N ALA A 98 -26.43 -0.47 -16.54
CA ALA A 98 -26.82 0.85 -16.07
C ALA A 98 -27.15 0.88 -14.57
N ASP A 99 -27.78 -0.17 -14.05
CA ASP A 99 -28.02 -0.31 -12.61
C ASP A 99 -26.72 -0.46 -11.81
N VAL A 100 -25.76 -1.26 -12.30
CA VAL A 100 -24.42 -1.42 -11.69
C VAL A 100 -23.67 -0.09 -11.66
N VAL A 101 -23.68 0.66 -12.77
CA VAL A 101 -23.04 1.98 -12.86
C VAL A 101 -23.70 2.96 -11.89
N ARG A 102 -25.04 3.02 -11.85
CA ARG A 102 -25.79 3.93 -10.98
C ARG A 102 -25.57 3.66 -9.49
N LYS A 103 -25.41 2.40 -9.11
CA LYS A 103 -25.11 1.96 -7.74
C LYS A 103 -23.63 2.10 -7.35
N ASN A 104 -22.78 2.58 -8.26
CA ASN A 104 -21.33 2.66 -8.07
C ASN A 104 -20.67 1.29 -7.80
N GLU A 105 -21.20 0.23 -8.43
CA GLU A 105 -20.77 -1.16 -8.23
C GLU A 105 -19.77 -1.63 -9.31
N LEU A 106 -19.15 -0.71 -10.06
CA LEU A 106 -18.16 -1.03 -11.10
C LEU A 106 -16.94 -1.82 -10.58
N ASN A 107 -16.59 -1.63 -9.29
CA ASN A 107 -15.47 -2.33 -8.63
C ASN A 107 -15.88 -3.66 -7.98
N THR A 108 -17.11 -4.11 -8.18
CA THR A 108 -17.58 -5.42 -7.69
C THR A 108 -17.28 -6.52 -8.71
N ALA A 109 -17.38 -7.79 -8.32
CA ALA A 109 -17.17 -8.92 -9.23
C ALA A 109 -18.11 -8.92 -10.45
N ILE A 110 -19.30 -8.34 -10.35
CA ILE A 110 -20.22 -8.19 -11.50
C ILE A 110 -19.81 -6.98 -12.36
N GLY A 111 -19.42 -5.88 -11.74
CA GLY A 111 -18.87 -4.71 -12.43
C GLY A 111 -17.64 -5.05 -13.26
N GLU A 112 -16.67 -5.76 -12.68
CA GLU A 112 -15.46 -6.21 -13.39
C GLU A 112 -15.77 -7.10 -14.61
N ARG A 113 -16.81 -7.94 -14.54
CA ARG A 113 -17.23 -8.77 -15.68
C ARG A 113 -17.80 -7.94 -16.81
N PHE A 114 -18.65 -6.96 -16.49
CA PHE A 114 -19.17 -6.03 -17.49
C PHE A 114 -18.04 -5.26 -18.15
N ILE A 115 -17.10 -4.72 -17.37
CA ILE A 115 -15.93 -4.01 -17.88
C ILE A 115 -15.13 -4.90 -18.84
N LEU A 116 -14.92 -6.16 -18.49
CA LEU A 116 -14.20 -7.10 -19.33
C LEU A 116 -14.92 -7.36 -20.67
N VAL A 117 -16.26 -7.43 -20.68
CA VAL A 117 -17.02 -7.52 -21.95
C VAL A 117 -16.82 -6.24 -22.79
N LEU A 118 -16.91 -5.07 -22.16
CA LEU A 118 -16.72 -3.78 -22.84
C LEU A 118 -15.31 -3.61 -23.41
N GLU A 119 -14.28 -4.19 -22.78
CA GLU A 119 -12.90 -4.14 -23.28
C GLU A 119 -12.69 -4.94 -24.57
N HIS A 120 -13.60 -5.86 -24.91
CA HIS A 120 -13.45 -6.82 -25.99
C HIS A 120 -14.54 -6.76 -27.06
N ALA A 121 -15.66 -6.07 -26.80
CA ALA A 121 -16.80 -5.97 -27.70
C ALA A 121 -17.15 -4.51 -28.04
N ASP A 122 -16.76 -4.08 -29.24
CA ASP A 122 -17.00 -2.72 -29.75
C ASP A 122 -18.47 -2.32 -29.69
N THR A 123 -19.38 -3.22 -30.07
CA THR A 123 -20.82 -2.97 -30.10
C THR A 123 -21.35 -2.59 -28.71
N TYR A 124 -21.06 -3.43 -27.70
CA TYR A 124 -21.50 -3.20 -26.33
C TYR A 124 -20.84 -1.97 -25.71
N LEU A 125 -19.57 -1.71 -26.00
CA LEU A 125 -18.90 -0.48 -25.58
C LEU A 125 -19.62 0.75 -26.10
N ASN A 126 -19.92 0.80 -27.39
CA ASN A 126 -20.54 1.97 -28.01
C ASN A 126 -21.99 2.19 -27.56
N GLU A 127 -22.70 1.14 -27.15
CA GLU A 127 -24.01 1.22 -26.49
C GLU A 127 -23.91 1.68 -25.01
N ALA A 128 -22.86 1.25 -24.31
CA ALA A 128 -22.70 1.44 -22.86
C ALA A 128 -21.95 2.73 -22.47
N ILE A 129 -21.16 3.31 -23.37
CA ILE A 129 -20.26 4.42 -23.07
C ILE A 129 -20.98 5.69 -22.61
N GLY A 130 -22.18 5.97 -23.14
CA GLY A 130 -23.03 7.06 -22.66
C GLY A 130 -23.38 6.86 -21.18
N THR A 131 -23.76 5.64 -20.80
CA THR A 131 -24.05 5.25 -19.41
C THR A 131 -22.83 5.41 -18.51
N LEU A 132 -21.63 4.96 -18.94
CA LEU A 132 -20.38 5.17 -18.20
C LEU A 132 -20.09 6.66 -17.96
N ALA A 133 -20.28 7.48 -18.99
CA ALA A 133 -19.99 8.91 -18.91
C ALA A 133 -20.92 9.68 -17.96
N THR A 134 -22.08 9.13 -17.59
CA THR A 134 -23.04 9.80 -16.68
C THR A 134 -22.52 9.92 -15.25
N THR A 135 -21.68 8.99 -14.77
CA THR A 135 -21.17 8.97 -13.40
C THR A 135 -19.69 9.35 -13.34
N LEU A 136 -19.21 9.81 -12.17
CA LEU A 136 -17.80 10.12 -11.99
C LEU A 136 -16.92 8.87 -12.11
N ALA A 137 -17.32 7.78 -11.43
CA ALA A 137 -16.59 6.51 -11.47
C ALA A 137 -16.50 5.92 -12.89
N GLY A 138 -17.58 5.99 -13.67
CA GLY A 138 -17.54 5.54 -15.06
C GLY A 138 -16.66 6.42 -15.95
N ARG A 139 -16.63 7.75 -15.75
CA ARG A 139 -15.69 8.65 -16.44
C ARG A 139 -14.23 8.36 -16.07
N ASP A 140 -13.94 8.12 -14.80
CA ASP A 140 -12.59 7.79 -14.35
C ASP A 140 -12.12 6.44 -14.91
N LEU A 141 -13.01 5.45 -14.97
CA LEU A 141 -12.75 4.18 -15.62
C LEU A 141 -12.45 4.36 -17.12
N LEU A 142 -13.27 5.15 -17.83
CA LEU A 142 -13.03 5.46 -19.24
C LEU A 142 -11.64 6.07 -19.44
N ARG A 143 -11.24 7.03 -18.60
CA ARG A 143 -9.90 7.64 -18.65
C ARG A 143 -8.78 6.64 -18.37
N GLN A 144 -8.93 5.81 -17.35
CA GLN A 144 -7.91 4.85 -16.93
C GLN A 144 -7.61 3.82 -18.03
N LYS A 145 -8.63 3.41 -18.78
CA LYS A 145 -8.55 2.35 -19.79
C LYS A 145 -8.47 2.88 -21.22
N LEU A 146 -8.52 4.20 -21.40
CA LEU A 146 -8.44 4.83 -22.70
C LEU A 146 -7.03 4.69 -23.26
N ASN A 147 -6.94 4.22 -24.50
CA ASN A 147 -5.73 4.25 -25.29
C ASN A 147 -6.04 4.92 -26.64
N ILE A 148 -5.20 5.87 -27.06
CA ILE A 148 -5.29 6.48 -28.38
C ILE A 148 -4.26 5.78 -29.26
N ASP A 149 -4.74 5.06 -30.27
CA ASP A 149 -3.87 4.41 -31.24
C ASP A 149 -3.12 5.47 -32.03
N ALA A 150 -1.81 5.61 -31.78
CA ALA A 150 -0.98 6.65 -32.39
C ALA A 150 -0.90 6.55 -33.92
N ALA A 151 -1.13 5.36 -34.50
CA ALA A 151 -1.09 5.16 -35.94
C ALA A 151 -2.41 5.52 -36.63
N SER A 152 -3.54 5.28 -35.97
CA SER A 152 -4.88 5.48 -36.55
C SER A 152 -5.67 6.65 -35.95
N GLY A 153 -5.20 7.26 -34.87
CA GLY A 153 -5.91 8.30 -34.11
C GLY A 153 -7.21 7.81 -33.47
N LYS A 154 -7.38 6.49 -33.33
CA LYS A 154 -8.64 5.88 -32.86
C LYS A 154 -8.62 5.77 -31.34
N PHE A 155 -9.77 6.07 -30.72
CA PHE A 155 -9.97 5.95 -29.28
C PHE A 155 -10.36 4.50 -28.95
N LYS A 156 -9.59 3.84 -28.08
CA LYS A 156 -9.80 2.45 -27.69
C LYS A 156 -10.01 2.34 -26.18
N PHE A 157 -10.92 1.47 -25.76
CA PHE A 157 -11.11 1.06 -24.37
C PHE A 157 -10.72 -0.41 -24.27
N GLY A 158 -9.52 -0.68 -23.76
CA GLY A 158 -8.93 -2.02 -23.90
C GLY A 158 -8.63 -2.36 -25.37
N ARG A 159 -9.26 -3.41 -25.90
CA ARG A 159 -9.19 -3.78 -27.32
C ARG A 159 -10.31 -3.17 -28.16
N ALA A 160 -11.38 -2.74 -27.50
CA ALA A 160 -12.57 -2.28 -28.17
C ALA A 160 -12.44 -0.83 -28.66
N GLU A 161 -12.97 -0.54 -29.85
CA GLU A 161 -12.92 0.78 -30.48
C GLU A 161 -14.15 1.62 -30.12
N ILE A 162 -13.93 2.86 -29.69
CA ILE A 162 -14.99 3.85 -29.50
C ILE A 162 -15.27 4.51 -30.86
N SER A 163 -16.51 4.40 -31.32
CA SER A 163 -16.96 4.95 -32.60
C SER A 163 -16.94 6.47 -32.60
N ALA A 164 -16.89 7.05 -33.81
CA ALA A 164 -16.94 8.49 -33.97
C ALA A 164 -18.27 9.07 -33.45
N GLU A 165 -19.37 8.36 -33.63
CA GLU A 165 -20.70 8.71 -33.17
C GLU A 165 -20.77 8.72 -31.63
N SER A 166 -20.23 7.68 -30.98
CA SER A 166 -20.20 7.60 -29.53
C SER A 166 -19.34 8.70 -28.89
N LEU A 167 -18.28 9.14 -29.56
CA LEU A 167 -17.49 10.29 -29.13
C LEU A 167 -18.27 11.62 -29.17
N GLN A 168 -19.31 11.73 -29.98
CA GLN A 168 -20.16 12.93 -30.07
C GLN A 168 -21.33 12.92 -29.08
N ILE A 169 -21.55 11.84 -28.34
CA ILE A 169 -22.61 11.79 -27.32
C ILE A 169 -22.35 12.90 -26.28
N GLU A 170 -23.34 13.74 -26.05
CA GLU A 170 -23.26 14.79 -25.04
C GLU A 170 -23.68 14.26 -23.68
N VAL A 171 -22.81 14.44 -22.68
CA VAL A 171 -23.10 14.13 -21.29
C VAL A 171 -22.71 15.33 -20.42
N ASN A 172 -23.70 15.88 -19.72
CA ASN A 172 -23.57 17.09 -18.92
C ASN A 172 -23.06 18.31 -19.71
N GLY A 173 -23.58 18.49 -20.94
CA GLY A 173 -23.29 19.66 -21.78
C GLY A 173 -21.90 19.68 -22.45
N LYS A 174 -21.21 18.54 -22.46
CA LYS A 174 -19.96 18.31 -23.21
C LYS A 174 -20.01 16.98 -23.91
N SER A 175 -19.44 16.90 -25.11
CA SER A 175 -19.24 15.64 -25.82
C SER A 175 -18.28 14.72 -25.07
N ILE A 176 -18.41 13.41 -25.23
CA ILE A 176 -17.45 12.44 -24.69
C ILE A 176 -16.05 12.72 -25.24
N ARG A 177 -15.92 13.15 -26.49
CA ARG A 177 -14.66 13.63 -27.07
C ARG A 177 -14.02 14.74 -26.25
N GLU A 178 -14.79 15.78 -25.89
CA GLU A 178 -14.28 16.90 -25.08
C GLU A 178 -13.85 16.46 -23.68
N TRP A 179 -14.61 15.53 -23.07
CA TRP A 179 -14.25 14.94 -21.79
C TRP A 179 -12.92 14.17 -21.84
N LEU A 180 -12.63 13.51 -22.96
CA LEU A 180 -11.40 12.74 -23.17
C LEU A 180 -10.25 13.61 -23.71
N SER A 181 -10.54 14.74 -24.38
CA SER A 181 -9.54 15.65 -24.96
C SER A 181 -9.03 16.74 -24.01
N MET A 182 -9.77 17.08 -22.93
CA MET A 182 -9.30 18.00 -21.88
C MET A 182 -8.00 17.52 -21.19
N THR A 183 -7.64 16.25 -21.35
CA THR A 183 -6.45 15.62 -20.78
C THR A 183 -5.14 16.17 -21.36
N THR A 184 -5.09 16.52 -22.65
CA THR A 184 -3.86 17.11 -23.25
C THR A 184 -3.63 18.56 -22.80
N ALA A 185 -4.71 19.32 -22.55
CA ALA A 185 -4.62 20.68 -22.05
C ALA A 185 -4.32 20.73 -20.54
N MET A 186 -4.86 19.79 -19.75
CA MET A 186 -4.52 19.70 -18.32
C MET A 186 -3.08 19.21 -18.08
N GLU A 187 -2.52 18.35 -18.92
CA GLU A 187 -1.10 17.99 -18.84
C GLU A 187 -0.18 19.16 -19.21
N VAL A 188 -0.52 19.93 -20.26
CA VAL A 188 0.22 21.16 -20.62
C VAL A 188 0.06 22.24 -19.55
N MET A 189 -1.13 22.43 -18.99
CA MET A 189 -1.34 23.39 -17.91
C MET A 189 -0.71 22.95 -16.58
N GLN A 190 -0.63 21.65 -16.28
CA GLN A 190 0.07 21.14 -15.11
C GLN A 190 1.59 21.27 -15.26
N ASP A 191 2.12 21.06 -16.46
CA ASP A 191 3.54 21.30 -16.76
C ASP A 191 3.87 22.80 -16.78
N GLU A 192 3.01 23.65 -17.34
CA GLU A 192 3.16 25.12 -17.27
C GLU A 192 3.00 25.62 -15.83
N GLU A 193 2.02 25.14 -15.07
CA GLU A 193 1.84 25.49 -13.66
C GLU A 193 3.01 24.99 -12.80
N LYS A 194 3.56 23.81 -13.09
CA LYS A 194 4.77 23.29 -12.44
C LYS A 194 5.99 24.13 -12.79
N ASN A 195 6.13 24.55 -14.04
CA ASN A 195 7.21 25.42 -14.50
C ASN A 195 7.10 26.83 -13.91
N VAL A 196 5.89 27.38 -13.82
CA VAL A 196 5.61 28.69 -13.19
C VAL A 196 5.80 28.60 -11.68
N ARG A 197 5.35 27.55 -11.00
CA ARG A 197 5.60 27.32 -9.57
C ARG A 197 7.09 27.12 -9.27
N GLN A 198 7.83 26.46 -10.16
CA GLN A 198 9.28 26.29 -10.04
C GLN A 198 10.02 27.60 -10.30
N ALA A 199 9.59 28.41 -11.27
CA ALA A 199 10.12 29.74 -11.52
C ALA A 199 9.86 30.68 -10.32
N ILE A 200 8.62 30.74 -9.82
CA ILE A 200 8.24 31.51 -8.63
C ILE A 200 9.01 31.01 -7.40
N GLY A 201 9.19 29.69 -7.25
CA GLY A 201 9.97 29.11 -6.16
C GLY A 201 11.46 29.50 -6.23
N THR A 202 12.03 29.52 -7.43
CA THR A 202 13.43 29.92 -7.65
C THR A 202 13.63 31.42 -7.42
N GLU A 203 12.67 32.23 -7.86
CA GLU A 203 12.67 33.68 -7.64
C GLU A 203 12.44 34.03 -6.17
N ALA A 204 11.51 33.37 -5.49
CA ALA A 204 11.28 33.51 -4.05
C ALA A 204 12.51 33.08 -3.23
N GLN A 205 13.18 32.00 -3.61
CA GLN A 205 14.45 31.59 -3.00
C GLN A 205 15.56 32.63 -3.23
N THR A 206 15.64 33.21 -4.43
CA THR A 206 16.61 34.24 -4.77
C THR A 206 16.36 35.52 -3.97
N ILE A 207 15.10 35.97 -3.88
CA ILE A 207 14.68 37.12 -3.08
C ILE A 207 14.94 36.87 -1.59
N THR A 208 14.66 35.65 -1.10
CA THR A 208 14.93 35.27 0.29
C THR A 208 16.43 35.25 0.60
N LEU A 209 17.27 34.77 -0.33
CA LEU A 209 18.73 34.82 -0.20
C LEU A 209 19.23 36.27 -0.20
N GLN A 210 18.72 37.10 -1.10
CA GLN A 210 19.08 38.53 -1.17
C GLN A 210 18.63 39.29 0.09
N LEU A 211 17.43 39.01 0.59
CA LEU A 211 16.93 39.57 1.86
C LEU A 211 17.79 39.10 3.03
N LYS A 212 18.15 37.81 3.09
CA LYS A 212 19.04 37.26 4.12
C LYS A 212 20.42 37.91 4.07
N GLU A 213 21.00 38.09 2.89
CA GLU A 213 22.27 38.78 2.72
C GLU A 213 22.18 40.25 3.10
N ASN A 214 21.14 40.96 2.68
CA ASN A 214 20.91 42.37 3.01
C ASN A 214 20.67 42.55 4.52
N PHE A 215 19.93 41.63 5.15
CA PHE A 215 19.69 41.62 6.59
C PHE A 215 20.97 41.33 7.36
N GLN A 216 21.78 40.35 6.92
CA GLN A 216 23.11 40.10 7.49
C GLN A 216 24.08 41.27 7.27
N ARG A 217 23.97 42.01 6.16
CA ARG A 217 24.78 43.20 5.88
C ARG A 217 24.35 44.37 6.79
N MET A 218 23.05 44.51 7.02
CA MET A 218 22.46 45.48 7.94
C MET A 218 22.86 45.21 9.40
N LEU A 219 22.74 43.95 9.84
CA LEU A 219 23.17 43.51 11.17
C LEU A 219 24.67 43.71 11.41
N ARG A 220 25.51 43.50 10.39
CA ARG A 220 26.95 43.80 10.44
C ARG A 220 27.23 45.30 10.50
N SER A 221 26.45 46.13 9.81
CA SER A 221 26.61 47.59 9.81
C SER A 221 26.19 48.27 11.12
N GLN A 222 25.30 47.64 11.89
CA GLN A 222 24.83 48.16 13.19
C GLN A 222 25.65 47.66 14.39
N GLY A 223 26.73 46.90 14.18
CA GLY A 223 27.63 46.49 15.25
C GLY A 223 27.03 45.52 16.28
N LEU A 224 25.87 44.91 15.98
CA LEU A 224 25.12 44.05 16.91
C LEU A 224 25.70 42.63 17.06
N PHE A 225 26.71 42.27 16.26
CA PHE A 225 27.52 41.07 16.50
C PHE A 225 29.00 41.43 16.35
N ARG A 226 29.71 41.51 17.48
CA ARG A 226 31.16 41.34 17.46
C ARG A 226 31.46 39.95 16.92
N SER A 227 32.31 39.91 15.90
CA SER A 227 32.86 38.71 15.31
C SER A 227 33.55 37.84 16.37
N GLY A 228 32.82 36.86 16.89
CA GLY A 228 33.40 35.66 17.45
C GLY A 228 33.53 34.67 16.30
N THR A 229 34.75 34.48 15.81
CA THR A 229 35.13 33.33 15.00
C THR A 229 34.94 32.06 15.84
N ALA A 230 33.80 31.41 15.71
CA ALA A 230 33.61 30.03 16.12
C ALA A 230 33.07 29.27 14.91
N ALA A 231 33.83 28.29 14.44
CA ALA A 231 33.32 27.26 13.57
C ALA A 231 32.11 26.57 14.25
N PRO A 232 31.11 26.07 13.51
CA PRO A 232 29.96 25.42 14.12
C PRO A 232 30.39 24.05 14.66
N THR A 233 30.85 24.04 15.90
CA THR A 233 30.91 22.86 16.76
C THR A 233 29.83 22.99 17.84
N ASP A 234 28.58 23.24 17.44
CA ASP A 234 27.45 23.27 18.37
C ASP A 234 26.93 21.84 18.59
N GLN A 235 27.72 21.04 19.32
CA GLN A 235 27.18 19.81 19.92
C GLN A 235 26.29 20.22 21.10
N ARG A 236 25.01 19.83 21.05
CA ARG A 236 24.09 19.95 22.19
C ARG A 236 24.74 19.36 23.45
N PRO A 237 24.55 19.98 24.63
CA PRO A 237 25.12 19.47 25.87
C PRO A 237 24.64 18.04 26.12
N SER A 238 25.47 17.19 26.72
CA SER A 238 25.06 15.85 27.14
C SER A 238 24.78 15.83 28.64
N HIS A 239 23.80 15.03 29.07
CA HIS A 239 23.43 14.94 30.48
C HIS A 239 22.96 13.52 30.87
N PRO A 240 23.46 12.94 31.98
CA PRO A 240 23.18 11.54 32.32
C PRO A 240 21.70 11.25 32.60
N ALA A 241 20.95 12.23 33.13
CA ALA A 241 19.51 12.10 33.35
C ALA A 241 18.70 11.88 32.05
N VAL A 242 19.28 12.17 30.88
CA VAL A 242 18.64 11.91 29.58
C VAL A 242 18.62 10.41 29.27
N ASN A 243 19.60 9.63 29.74
CA ASN A 243 19.82 8.25 29.29
C ASN A 243 18.59 7.35 29.51
N GLU A 244 18.01 7.37 30.70
CA GLU A 244 16.85 6.54 31.05
C GLU A 244 15.57 6.99 30.33
N ILE A 245 15.35 8.30 30.23
CA ILE A 245 14.17 8.85 29.57
C ILE A 245 14.26 8.60 28.07
N LEU A 246 15.44 8.78 27.47
CA LEU A 246 15.69 8.49 26.06
C LEU A 246 15.52 7.00 25.75
N GLN A 247 15.92 6.10 26.66
CA GLN A 247 15.64 4.67 26.50
C GLN A 247 14.13 4.38 26.40
N ASN A 248 13.32 5.02 27.24
CA ASN A 248 11.86 4.90 27.17
C ASN A 248 11.28 5.52 25.89
N VAL A 249 11.87 6.62 25.39
CA VAL A 249 11.50 7.21 24.09
C VAL A 249 11.75 6.23 22.96
N VAL A 250 12.96 5.68 22.89
CA VAL A 250 13.38 4.72 21.86
C VAL A 250 12.54 3.44 21.89
N TYR A 251 12.12 2.99 23.08
CA TYR A 251 11.22 1.84 23.25
C TYR A 251 9.74 2.18 23.09
N GLY A 252 9.39 3.42 22.75
CA GLY A 252 8.01 3.83 22.51
C GLY A 252 7.13 3.79 23.77
N ASN A 253 7.71 3.88 24.97
CA ASN A 253 6.99 3.88 26.24
C ASN A 253 6.55 5.30 26.63
N LYS A 254 5.52 5.82 25.95
CA LYS A 254 4.99 7.18 26.15
C LYS A 254 4.63 7.47 27.60
N GLU A 255 4.04 6.51 28.29
CA GLU A 255 3.59 6.74 29.67
C GLU A 255 4.75 6.88 30.65
N ALA A 256 5.79 6.04 30.53
CA ALA A 256 6.99 6.20 31.36
C ALA A 256 7.71 7.54 31.09
N VAL A 257 7.80 7.97 29.83
CA VAL A 257 8.36 9.28 29.48
C VAL A 257 7.51 10.39 30.10
N ARG A 258 6.17 10.32 29.99
CA ARG A 258 5.25 11.30 30.58
C ARG A 258 5.46 11.41 32.09
N VAL A 259 5.47 10.28 32.80
CA VAL A 259 5.66 10.23 34.26
C VAL A 259 7.01 10.84 34.66
N ALA A 260 8.08 10.50 33.94
CA ALA A 260 9.42 11.04 34.21
C ALA A 260 9.48 12.56 34.01
N LEU A 261 8.92 13.07 32.90
CA LEU A 261 8.90 14.52 32.62
C LEU A 261 8.02 15.28 33.63
N GLU A 262 6.91 14.69 34.08
CA GLU A 262 6.04 15.30 35.08
C GLU A 262 6.66 15.35 36.48
N ALA A 263 7.38 14.29 36.87
CA ALA A 263 8.15 14.29 38.10
C ALA A 263 9.22 15.40 38.08
N LEU A 264 9.99 15.50 36.99
CA LEU A 264 10.98 16.58 36.82
C LEU A 264 10.33 17.96 36.81
N ARG A 265 9.16 18.13 36.20
CA ARG A 265 8.42 19.39 36.21
C ARG A 265 8.05 19.84 37.61
N THR A 266 7.73 18.91 38.49
CA THR A 266 7.30 19.18 39.87
C THR A 266 8.48 19.36 40.82
N GLU A 267 9.50 18.50 40.71
CA GLU A 267 10.59 18.40 41.67
C GLU A 267 11.80 19.26 41.31
N ASN A 268 12.13 19.37 40.02
CA ASN A 268 13.31 20.11 39.55
C ASN A 268 13.11 20.70 38.13
N PRO A 269 12.40 21.84 38.02
CA PRO A 269 12.12 22.48 36.73
C PRO A 269 13.36 22.90 35.94
N VAL A 270 14.49 23.14 36.62
CA VAL A 270 15.76 23.48 35.97
C VAL A 270 16.33 22.24 35.27
N LEU A 271 16.33 21.10 35.95
CA LEU A 271 16.76 19.84 35.36
C LEU A 271 15.85 19.41 34.20
N LEU A 272 14.54 19.65 34.28
CA LEU A 272 13.62 19.40 33.16
C LEU A 272 14.10 20.13 31.89
N ARG A 273 14.41 21.44 31.99
CA ARG A 273 14.89 22.21 30.83
C ARG A 273 16.17 21.62 30.25
N THR A 274 17.12 21.26 31.11
CA THR A 274 18.36 20.60 30.68
C THR A 274 18.08 19.30 29.95
N VAL A 275 17.23 18.43 30.50
CA VAL A 275 16.89 17.12 29.92
C VAL A 275 16.23 17.24 28.54
N LEU A 276 15.41 18.28 28.32
CA LEU A 276 14.68 18.45 27.05
C LEU A 276 15.57 18.95 25.90
N ILE A 277 16.68 19.63 26.19
CA ILE A 277 17.59 20.19 25.17
C ILE A 277 18.90 19.40 25.02
N ALA A 278 19.26 18.62 26.05
CA ALA A 278 20.48 17.83 26.09
C ALA A 278 20.34 16.47 25.37
N THR A 279 21.48 15.86 25.06
CA THR A 279 21.57 14.50 24.52
C THR A 279 21.99 13.51 25.61
N ALA A 280 21.81 12.22 25.36
CA ALA A 280 22.36 11.17 26.20
C ALA A 280 23.90 11.23 26.25
N THR A 281 24.48 10.80 27.38
CA THR A 281 25.95 10.70 27.53
C THR A 281 26.52 9.41 26.95
N GLN A 282 25.65 8.45 26.63
CA GLN A 282 26.01 7.18 26.02
C GLN A 282 25.04 6.84 24.88
N PRO A 283 25.47 6.06 23.88
CA PRO A 283 24.57 5.50 22.87
C PRO A 283 23.44 4.70 23.53
N ILE A 284 22.20 4.97 23.11
CA ILE A 284 21.02 4.23 23.54
C ILE A 284 20.60 3.30 22.40
N THR A 285 20.49 2.01 22.68
CA THR A 285 20.20 1.02 21.64
C THR A 285 18.70 0.77 21.54
N ASP A 286 18.17 0.76 20.32
CA ASP A 286 16.78 0.40 20.04
C ASP A 286 16.56 -1.12 19.92
N TYR A 287 15.32 -1.54 19.70
CA TYR A 287 14.99 -2.97 19.55
C TYR A 287 15.62 -3.64 18.31
N SER A 288 16.08 -2.85 17.33
CA SER A 288 16.78 -3.33 16.13
C SER A 288 18.30 -3.43 16.32
N ASN A 289 18.80 -3.14 17.53
CA ASN A 289 20.22 -2.97 17.86
C ASN A 289 20.89 -1.75 17.22
N LYS A 290 20.10 -0.77 16.77
CA LYS A 290 20.63 0.47 16.22
C LYS A 290 20.95 1.45 17.35
N PRO A 291 22.17 2.01 17.39
CA PRO A 291 22.52 3.01 18.39
C PRO A 291 21.92 4.38 18.03
N VAL A 292 21.18 4.96 18.96
CA VAL A 292 20.72 6.34 18.96
C VAL A 292 21.76 7.20 19.67
N VAL A 293 22.38 8.11 18.91
CA VAL A 293 23.52 8.93 19.36
C VAL A 293 23.25 10.39 19.00
N ASN A 294 23.60 11.32 19.89
CA ASN A 294 23.49 12.76 19.68
C ASN A 294 22.08 13.21 19.27
N GLN A 295 21.06 12.71 19.98
CA GLN A 295 19.66 13.10 19.80
C GLN A 295 19.06 13.51 21.14
N THR A 296 18.26 14.56 21.12
CA THR A 296 17.36 14.91 22.23
C THR A 296 16.17 13.95 22.28
N LEU A 297 15.34 14.07 23.33
CA LEU A 297 14.11 13.29 23.46
C LEU A 297 13.15 13.50 22.28
N LEU A 298 12.90 14.76 21.90
CA LEU A 298 12.02 15.10 20.78
C LEU A 298 12.62 14.62 19.45
N GLN A 299 13.93 14.79 19.25
CA GLN A 299 14.58 14.36 18.02
C GLN A 299 14.51 12.84 17.82
N ALA A 300 14.69 12.06 18.88
CA ALA A 300 14.58 10.61 18.81
C ALA A 300 13.15 10.15 18.52
N ALA A 301 12.14 10.76 19.16
CA ALA A 301 10.73 10.50 18.86
C ALA A 301 10.39 10.85 17.40
N ALA A 302 10.91 11.97 16.89
CA ALA A 302 10.73 12.40 15.51
C ALA A 302 11.42 11.46 14.51
N CYS A 303 12.66 11.02 14.80
CA CYS A 303 13.38 10.05 13.96
C CYS A 303 12.67 8.69 13.88
N ALA A 304 11.97 8.29 14.93
CA ALA A 304 11.14 7.08 14.97
C ALA A 304 9.80 7.24 14.23
N GLY A 305 9.36 8.47 13.97
CA GLY A 305 8.07 8.74 13.37
C GLY A 305 6.89 8.75 14.36
N ASP A 306 7.13 9.03 15.63
CA ASP A 306 6.15 8.87 16.72
C ASP A 306 5.24 10.11 16.91
N VAL A 307 4.50 10.45 15.84
CA VAL A 307 3.50 11.54 15.77
C VAL A 307 2.06 11.02 15.74
N ALA A 308 1.11 11.84 16.16
CA ALA A 308 -0.31 11.52 16.18
C ALA A 308 -0.93 11.55 14.78
N ILE A 309 -1.61 10.47 14.39
CA ILE A 309 -2.33 10.40 13.10
C ILE A 309 -3.73 11.01 13.20
N ASN A 310 -4.39 10.84 14.35
CA ASN A 310 -5.76 11.29 14.54
C ASN A 310 -5.79 12.70 15.15
N PRO A 311 -6.64 13.61 14.64
CA PRO A 311 -6.86 14.90 15.26
C PRO A 311 -7.27 14.78 16.73
N GLY A 312 -6.62 15.55 17.61
CA GLY A 312 -6.91 15.58 19.04
C GLY A 312 -6.16 14.55 19.89
N GLU A 313 -5.46 13.59 19.27
CA GLU A 313 -4.53 12.71 19.99
C GLU A 313 -3.14 13.36 20.09
N LYS A 314 -2.40 13.02 21.15
CA LYS A 314 -1.00 13.39 21.32
C LYS A 314 -0.16 12.14 21.46
N GLU A 315 0.76 11.93 20.53
CA GLU A 315 1.77 10.90 20.63
C GLU A 315 3.06 11.47 21.20
N MET A 316 4.16 10.72 21.10
CA MET A 316 5.36 11.04 21.85
C MET A 316 5.97 12.37 21.43
N CYS A 317 5.95 12.71 20.14
CA CYS A 317 6.44 14.00 19.65
C CYS A 317 5.63 15.17 20.22
N GLU A 318 4.29 15.14 20.08
CA GLU A 318 3.40 16.22 20.54
C GLU A 318 3.47 16.37 22.07
N MET A 319 3.57 15.24 22.78
CA MET A 319 3.70 15.25 24.24
C MET A 319 5.01 15.90 24.67
N ILE A 320 6.16 15.51 24.12
CA ILE A 320 7.47 16.10 24.49
C ILE A 320 7.52 17.58 24.08
N ALA A 321 7.04 17.91 22.87
CA ALA A 321 6.99 19.29 22.38
C ALA A 321 6.20 20.22 23.31
N SER A 322 5.17 19.70 24.00
CA SER A 322 4.39 20.52 24.94
C SER A 322 5.14 20.98 26.21
N TYR A 323 6.32 20.43 26.49
CA TYR A 323 7.20 20.87 27.57
C TYR A 323 8.27 21.87 27.11
N LEU A 324 8.37 22.11 25.80
CA LEU A 324 9.36 22.98 25.19
C LEU A 324 8.73 24.30 24.73
N PRO A 325 9.48 25.41 24.74
CA PRO A 325 9.05 26.62 24.06
C PRO A 325 9.07 26.41 22.54
N ALA A 326 8.21 27.11 21.81
CA ALA A 326 7.97 26.88 20.37
C ALA A 326 9.24 27.06 19.52
N ASP A 327 10.08 28.03 19.85
CA ASP A 327 11.36 28.32 19.19
C ASP A 327 12.38 27.17 19.33
N GLU A 328 12.43 26.51 20.49
CA GLU A 328 13.28 25.35 20.70
C GLU A 328 12.76 24.12 19.94
N VAL A 329 11.44 23.93 19.87
CA VAL A 329 10.82 22.89 19.04
C VAL A 329 11.20 23.10 17.56
N ALA A 330 11.03 24.32 17.06
CA ALA A 330 11.42 24.68 15.69
C ALA A 330 12.91 24.44 15.44
N THR A 331 13.77 24.84 16.38
CA THR A 331 15.23 24.61 16.30
C THR A 331 15.57 23.13 16.17
N GLN A 332 14.99 22.27 17.01
CA GLN A 332 15.23 20.84 16.95
C GLN A 332 14.74 20.19 15.65
N PHE A 333 13.64 20.66 15.08
CA PHE A 333 13.16 20.21 13.77
C PHE A 333 14.07 20.68 12.63
N VAL A 334 14.56 21.92 12.66
CA VAL A 334 15.52 22.42 11.66
C VAL A 334 16.84 21.62 11.69
N GLU A 335 17.30 21.23 12.88
CA GLU A 335 18.48 20.37 13.01
C GLU A 335 18.28 18.97 12.43
N LEU A 336 17.05 18.42 12.47
CA LEU A 336 16.72 17.14 11.85
C LEU A 336 16.50 17.26 10.35
N PHE A 337 15.88 18.35 9.92
CA PHE A 337 15.42 18.59 8.57
C PHE A 337 15.94 19.94 8.05
N PRO A 338 17.25 20.09 7.82
CA PRO A 338 17.85 21.37 7.44
C PRO A 338 17.32 21.92 6.11
N GLU A 339 16.91 21.02 5.21
CA GLU A 339 16.29 21.35 3.91
C GLU A 339 14.76 21.29 3.96
N GLY A 340 14.18 21.04 5.14
CA GLY A 340 12.75 20.83 5.34
C GLY A 340 12.31 19.37 5.24
N ILE A 341 11.13 19.10 5.83
CA ILE A 341 10.53 17.74 5.91
C ILE A 341 10.23 17.20 4.51
N GLU A 342 9.69 18.04 3.62
CA GLU A 342 9.31 17.67 2.26
C GLU A 342 10.54 17.24 1.43
N ALA A 343 11.64 18.00 1.51
CA ALA A 343 12.89 17.63 0.84
C ALA A 343 13.46 16.32 1.38
N HIS A 344 13.39 16.12 2.71
CA HIS A 344 13.83 14.88 3.33
C HIS A 344 12.97 13.67 2.89
N GLU A 345 11.65 13.83 2.80
CA GLU A 345 10.75 12.78 2.32
C GLU A 345 11.06 12.38 0.87
N GLU A 346 11.27 13.37 -0.02
CA GLU A 346 11.66 13.10 -1.41
C GLU A 346 13.03 12.43 -1.49
N ALA A 347 13.98 12.82 -0.63
CA ALA A 347 15.27 12.14 -0.52
C ALA A 347 15.11 10.68 -0.06
N GLN A 348 14.24 10.40 0.91
CA GLN A 348 13.97 9.03 1.37
C GLN A 348 13.30 8.16 0.28
N LYS A 349 12.36 8.71 -0.49
CA LYS A 349 11.77 8.03 -1.65
C LYS A 349 12.83 7.71 -2.70
N ARG A 350 13.65 8.70 -3.04
CA ARG A 350 14.74 8.55 -4.01
C ARG A 350 15.77 7.51 -3.55
N GLN A 351 16.13 7.52 -2.26
CA GLN A 351 17.03 6.53 -1.68
C GLN A 351 16.44 5.12 -1.77
N SER A 352 15.14 4.96 -1.51
CA SER A 352 14.48 3.66 -1.68
C SER A 352 14.57 3.16 -3.13
N GLN A 353 14.49 4.05 -4.12
CA GLN A 353 14.63 3.70 -5.54
C GLN A 353 16.08 3.46 -5.99
N THR A 354 17.05 4.14 -5.38
CA THR A 354 18.46 4.13 -5.84
C THR A 354 19.31 3.12 -5.09
N ASP A 355 19.16 3.03 -3.77
CA ASP A 355 19.96 2.15 -2.92
C ASP A 355 19.25 0.82 -2.63
N PHE A 356 17.95 0.85 -2.31
CA PHE A 356 17.22 -0.34 -1.84
C PHE A 356 16.64 -1.20 -2.97
N GLU A 357 16.04 -0.57 -4.00
CA GLU A 357 15.42 -1.27 -5.13
C GLU A 357 16.37 -2.24 -5.85
N PRO A 358 17.65 -1.90 -6.12
CA PRO A 358 18.57 -2.85 -6.76
C PRO A 358 18.78 -4.12 -5.93
N MET A 359 18.89 -4.00 -4.60
CA MET A 359 19.03 -5.15 -3.69
C MET A 359 17.78 -6.04 -3.78
N LEU A 360 16.61 -5.41 -3.77
CA LEU A 360 15.31 -6.07 -3.82
C LEU A 360 15.08 -6.81 -5.14
N GLN A 361 15.44 -6.20 -6.28
CA GLN A 361 15.34 -6.85 -7.57
C GLN A 361 16.38 -7.96 -7.74
N ALA A 362 17.62 -7.78 -7.29
CA ALA A 362 18.64 -8.82 -7.35
C ALA A 362 18.21 -10.09 -6.59
N VAL A 363 17.66 -9.94 -5.38
CA VAL A 363 17.20 -11.07 -4.59
C VAL A 363 15.90 -11.67 -5.15
N LYS A 364 14.98 -10.86 -5.70
CA LYS A 364 13.79 -11.34 -6.43
C LYS A 364 14.20 -12.26 -7.59
N GLN A 365 15.17 -11.84 -8.40
CA GLN A 365 15.65 -12.63 -9.54
C GLN A 365 16.35 -13.92 -9.08
N ALA A 366 17.15 -13.85 -8.01
CA ALA A 366 17.76 -15.05 -7.42
C ALA A 366 16.70 -16.07 -6.98
N ILE A 367 15.62 -15.62 -6.31
CA ILE A 367 14.51 -16.48 -5.88
C ILE A 367 13.73 -17.05 -7.09
N LEU A 368 13.52 -16.23 -8.13
CA LEU A 368 12.79 -16.65 -9.33
C LEU A 368 13.55 -17.72 -10.12
N ALA A 369 14.88 -17.62 -10.20
CA ALA A 369 15.74 -18.55 -10.90
C ALA A 369 15.76 -19.96 -10.30
N GLU A 370 15.36 -20.12 -9.03
CA GLU A 370 15.36 -21.42 -8.37
C GLU A 370 14.26 -22.34 -8.91
N ASN A 371 14.58 -23.62 -9.03
CA ASN A 371 13.62 -24.62 -9.45
C ASN A 371 12.60 -24.87 -8.32
N SER A 372 11.32 -24.84 -8.69
CA SER A 372 10.25 -25.14 -7.76
C SER A 372 10.26 -26.62 -7.35
N PRO A 373 9.89 -26.97 -6.11
CA PRO A 373 9.98 -28.35 -5.63
C PRO A 373 9.13 -29.30 -6.47
N ASP A 374 9.62 -30.53 -6.70
CA ASP A 374 8.80 -31.58 -7.30
C ASP A 374 7.64 -31.91 -6.34
N PRO A 375 6.37 -31.81 -6.76
CA PRO A 375 5.22 -32.14 -5.91
C PRO A 375 5.21 -33.61 -5.45
N ARG A 376 5.93 -34.51 -6.12
CA ARG A 376 6.09 -35.93 -5.71
C ARG A 376 7.17 -36.11 -4.64
N ASN A 377 8.06 -35.14 -4.47
CA ASN A 377 9.04 -35.10 -3.40
C ASN A 377 9.16 -33.67 -2.84
N PRO A 378 8.12 -33.18 -2.13
CA PRO A 378 8.09 -31.81 -1.64
C PRO A 378 9.19 -31.51 -0.62
N ASN A 379 9.82 -32.54 -0.06
CA ASN A 379 10.89 -32.47 0.94
C ASN A 379 12.26 -32.85 0.36
N ASP A 380 12.46 -32.76 -0.96
CA ASP A 380 13.78 -32.98 -1.56
C ASP A 380 14.82 -32.08 -0.86
N PRO A 381 15.81 -32.66 -0.14
CA PRO A 381 16.82 -31.89 0.57
C PRO A 381 17.78 -31.17 -0.38
N ASN A 382 17.83 -31.57 -1.65
CA ASN A 382 18.63 -30.93 -2.69
C ASN A 382 17.91 -29.75 -3.35
N ASN A 383 16.64 -29.49 -3.00
CA ASN A 383 15.95 -28.30 -3.46
C ASN A 383 16.41 -27.07 -2.64
N ASN A 384 17.01 -26.09 -3.31
CA ASN A 384 17.55 -24.88 -2.68
C ASN A 384 16.50 -24.08 -1.89
N LEU A 385 15.24 -24.03 -2.34
CA LEU A 385 14.17 -23.36 -1.61
C LEU A 385 13.86 -24.07 -0.29
N ASN A 386 13.80 -25.41 -0.30
CA ASN A 386 13.62 -26.19 0.92
C ASN A 386 14.77 -26.02 1.88
N ALA A 387 16.00 -26.19 1.39
CA ALA A 387 17.21 -26.06 2.19
C ALA A 387 17.30 -24.67 2.83
N THR A 388 17.03 -23.61 2.07
CA THR A 388 17.01 -22.23 2.57
C THR A 388 15.92 -22.03 3.63
N LEU A 389 14.69 -22.51 3.39
CA LEU A 389 13.60 -22.40 4.37
C LEU A 389 13.85 -23.25 5.64
N SER A 390 14.68 -24.29 5.54
CA SER A 390 15.05 -25.22 6.62
C SER A 390 16.33 -24.82 7.35
N LYS A 391 16.78 -23.57 7.22
CA LYS A 391 17.97 -23.02 7.91
C LYS A 391 19.30 -23.64 7.47
N ASN A 392 19.39 -24.21 6.27
CA ASN A 392 20.68 -24.66 5.77
C ASN A 392 21.51 -23.45 5.31
N VAL A 393 22.37 -22.95 6.21
CA VAL A 393 23.18 -21.74 6.01
C VAL A 393 24.29 -21.88 4.97
N THR A 394 24.59 -23.11 4.53
CA THR A 394 25.54 -23.36 3.43
C THR A 394 24.86 -23.43 2.07
N ASN A 395 23.52 -23.30 2.02
CA ASN A 395 22.79 -23.30 0.77
C ASN A 395 23.12 -22.05 -0.07
N GLU A 396 23.33 -22.26 -1.37
CA GLU A 396 23.71 -21.20 -2.32
C GLU A 396 22.70 -20.05 -2.35
N LEU A 397 21.40 -20.36 -2.34
CA LEU A 397 20.35 -19.34 -2.35
C LEU A 397 20.34 -18.53 -1.06
N TYR A 398 20.53 -19.18 0.09
CA TYR A 398 20.65 -18.47 1.37
C TYR A 398 21.83 -17.49 1.34
N LEU A 399 23.01 -17.94 0.88
CA LEU A 399 24.19 -17.09 0.76
C LEU A 399 23.96 -15.91 -0.20
N LYS A 400 23.22 -16.11 -1.29
CA LYS A 400 22.80 -15.02 -2.19
C LYS A 400 21.86 -14.04 -1.48
N ILE A 401 20.87 -14.50 -0.74
CA ILE A 401 19.96 -13.62 0.04
C ILE A 401 20.74 -12.83 1.09
N GLU A 402 21.66 -13.48 1.79
CA GLU A 402 22.49 -12.87 2.82
C GLU A 402 23.36 -11.74 2.23
N THR A 403 24.06 -12.02 1.13
CA THR A 403 25.02 -11.11 0.49
C THR A 403 24.37 -10.01 -0.35
N LEU A 404 23.30 -10.33 -1.08
CA LEU A 404 22.61 -9.37 -1.97
C LEU A 404 21.62 -8.48 -1.24
N PHE A 405 21.08 -8.93 -0.10
CA PHE A 405 19.99 -8.23 0.57
C PHE A 405 20.24 -8.00 2.06
N ARG A 406 20.40 -9.05 2.88
CA ARG A 406 20.38 -8.88 4.35
C ARG A 406 21.53 -8.02 4.86
N GLN A 407 22.76 -8.27 4.41
CA GLN A 407 23.93 -7.49 4.81
C GLN A 407 23.87 -6.05 4.27
N PRO A 408 23.63 -5.80 2.97
CA PRO A 408 23.49 -4.44 2.45
C PRO A 408 22.34 -3.65 3.10
N TYR A 409 21.19 -4.29 3.33
CA TYR A 409 20.05 -3.63 3.96
C TYR A 409 20.31 -3.27 5.41
N THR A 410 20.96 -4.16 6.18
CA THR A 410 21.37 -3.86 7.57
C THR A 410 22.27 -2.61 7.60
N ALA A 411 23.26 -2.55 6.70
CA ALA A 411 24.14 -1.39 6.59
C ALA A 411 23.37 -0.11 6.21
N LEU A 412 22.43 -0.21 5.27
CA LEU A 412 21.57 0.90 4.87
C LEU A 412 20.70 1.41 6.03
N SER A 413 19.98 0.53 6.72
CA SER A 413 19.09 0.89 7.84
C SER A 413 19.84 1.47 9.05
N HIS A 414 21.07 1.01 9.30
CA HIS A 414 21.93 1.59 10.35
C HIS A 414 22.50 2.96 9.97
N ARG A 415 22.76 3.21 8.68
CA ARG A 415 23.25 4.50 8.18
C ARG A 415 22.20 5.61 8.23
N GLU A 416 20.93 5.27 8.02
CA GLU A 416 19.84 6.23 8.02
C GLU A 416 19.59 6.79 9.43
N LYS A 417 19.63 8.11 9.63
CA LYS A 417 19.31 8.69 10.96
C LYS A 417 17.82 8.58 11.30
N ILE A 418 16.98 8.90 10.32
CA ILE A 418 15.51 8.87 10.42
C ILE A 418 15.02 7.60 9.72
N PHE A 419 14.09 6.89 10.34
CA PHE A 419 13.54 5.66 9.77
C PHE A 419 12.90 5.94 8.39
N ASN A 420 13.23 5.10 7.42
CA ASN A 420 12.72 5.19 6.06
C ASN A 420 11.62 4.14 5.80
N PRO A 421 10.33 4.51 5.91
CA PRO A 421 9.24 3.57 5.70
C PRO A 421 9.08 3.12 4.23
N TYR A 422 9.68 3.84 3.28
CA TYR A 422 9.54 3.52 1.85
C TYR A 422 10.19 2.19 1.49
N HIS A 423 11.20 1.73 2.22
CA HIS A 423 11.80 0.40 2.01
C HIS A 423 10.78 -0.72 2.19
N LEU A 424 10.01 -0.69 3.29
CA LEU A 424 9.00 -1.71 3.54
C LEU A 424 7.82 -1.59 2.56
N LEU A 425 7.40 -0.37 2.23
CA LEU A 425 6.38 -0.15 1.20
C LEU A 425 6.80 -0.72 -0.14
N ARG A 426 8.05 -0.49 -0.55
CA ARG A 426 8.59 -1.01 -1.80
C ARG A 426 8.74 -2.53 -1.78
N ALA A 427 9.15 -3.11 -0.66
CA ALA A 427 9.17 -4.57 -0.48
C ALA A 427 7.77 -5.20 -0.66
N PHE A 428 6.70 -4.57 -0.14
CA PHE A 428 5.33 -5.02 -0.38
C PHE A 428 4.91 -4.91 -1.85
N GLU A 429 5.33 -3.86 -2.55
CA GLU A 429 5.06 -3.70 -3.98
C GLU A 429 5.69 -4.82 -4.80
N VAL A 430 6.98 -5.07 -4.60
CA VAL A 430 7.70 -6.12 -5.32
C VAL A 430 7.18 -7.52 -4.94
N TYR A 431 6.75 -7.71 -3.69
CA TYR A 431 6.08 -8.95 -3.29
C TYR A 431 4.77 -9.18 -4.05
N ASN A 432 3.95 -8.13 -4.24
CA ASN A 432 2.71 -8.24 -5.00
C ASN A 432 2.98 -8.51 -6.48
N GLU A 433 4.00 -7.88 -7.07
CA GLU A 433 4.45 -8.18 -8.44
C GLU A 433 4.89 -9.65 -8.56
N LEU A 434 5.72 -10.12 -7.61
CA LEU A 434 6.17 -11.50 -7.53
C LEU A 434 4.97 -12.46 -7.39
N TRP A 435 4.01 -12.12 -6.53
CA TRP A 435 2.80 -12.90 -6.35
C TRP A 435 2.03 -13.05 -7.67
N ASN A 436 1.76 -11.93 -8.34
CA ASN A 436 1.01 -11.92 -9.60
C ASN A 436 1.73 -12.73 -10.69
N GLN A 437 3.06 -12.58 -10.81
CA GLN A 437 3.89 -13.32 -11.76
C GLN A 437 3.88 -14.84 -11.50
N LEU A 438 3.80 -15.26 -10.24
CA LEU A 438 3.77 -16.68 -9.88
C LEU A 438 2.35 -17.27 -9.95
N GLU A 439 1.31 -16.47 -9.73
CA GLU A 439 -0.10 -16.90 -9.84
C GLU A 439 -0.54 -17.08 -11.30
N SER A 440 -0.06 -16.23 -12.23
CA SER A 440 -0.38 -16.32 -13.66
C SER A 440 0.03 -17.65 -14.31
N ASN A 441 0.94 -18.40 -13.68
CA ASN A 441 1.42 -19.68 -14.18
C ASN A 441 0.52 -20.88 -13.79
N GLY A 442 -0.63 -20.64 -13.15
CA GLY A 442 -1.69 -21.64 -12.94
C GLY A 442 -1.32 -22.81 -12.01
N SER A 443 -0.14 -22.80 -11.40
CA SER A 443 0.35 -23.87 -10.55
C SER A 443 0.65 -23.35 -9.15
N ASN A 444 0.09 -24.01 -8.12
CA ASN A 444 0.43 -23.73 -6.72
C ASN A 444 1.86 -24.17 -6.35
N ARG A 445 2.72 -24.47 -7.33
CA ARG A 445 4.07 -25.04 -7.11
C ARG A 445 5.08 -24.01 -6.61
N ASP A 446 4.80 -22.72 -6.80
CA ASP A 446 5.74 -21.63 -6.50
C ASP A 446 5.48 -20.95 -5.14
N TYR A 447 4.65 -21.54 -4.28
CA TYR A 447 4.37 -20.96 -2.96
C TYR A 447 5.63 -20.77 -2.10
N LYS A 448 6.62 -21.66 -2.20
CA LYS A 448 7.87 -21.53 -1.43
C LYS A 448 8.70 -20.31 -1.81
N LYS A 449 8.64 -19.86 -3.07
CA LYS A 449 9.27 -18.60 -3.50
C LYS A 449 8.62 -17.40 -2.84
N ARG A 450 7.28 -17.42 -2.75
CA ARG A 450 6.48 -16.40 -2.05
C ARG A 450 6.77 -16.40 -0.55
N ASP A 451 6.78 -17.57 0.09
CA ASP A 451 7.11 -17.73 1.51
C ASP A 451 8.52 -17.21 1.80
N LEU A 452 9.47 -17.55 0.93
CA LEU A 452 10.84 -17.12 1.08
C LEU A 452 10.98 -15.60 1.00
N PHE A 453 10.35 -14.96 0.01
CA PHE A 453 10.34 -13.51 -0.09
C PHE A 453 9.65 -12.86 1.12
N TRP A 454 8.48 -13.37 1.51
CA TRP A 454 7.72 -12.90 2.67
C TRP A 454 8.57 -12.94 3.94
N ARG A 455 9.20 -14.09 4.22
CA ARG A 455 9.98 -14.30 5.44
C ARG A 455 11.30 -13.54 5.40
N GLN A 456 12.10 -13.72 4.35
CA GLN A 456 13.49 -13.27 4.31
C GLN A 456 13.67 -11.82 3.88
N ILE A 457 12.68 -11.23 3.21
CA ILE A 457 12.74 -9.85 2.72
C ILE A 457 11.82 -8.97 3.56
N ILE A 458 10.50 -9.19 3.49
CA ILE A 458 9.53 -8.37 4.24
C ILE A 458 9.75 -8.52 5.75
N GLY A 459 9.81 -9.74 6.26
CA GLY A 459 10.06 -10.00 7.68
C GLY A 459 11.40 -9.45 8.15
N PHE A 460 12.41 -9.42 7.27
CA PHE A 460 13.72 -8.90 7.63
C PHE A 460 13.71 -7.38 7.68
N CYS A 461 13.07 -6.69 6.73
CA CYS A 461 12.82 -5.24 6.79
C CYS A 461 12.12 -4.84 8.10
N GLN A 462 11.13 -5.64 8.49
CA GLN A 462 10.34 -5.46 9.70
C GLN A 462 11.15 -5.51 11.00
N ARG A 463 12.36 -6.12 11.01
CA ARG A 463 13.25 -6.11 12.18
C ARG A 463 13.81 -4.72 12.53
N PHE A 464 13.82 -3.81 11.56
CA PHE A 464 14.41 -2.47 11.68
C PHE A 464 13.36 -1.37 11.88
N MET A 465 12.11 -1.75 12.13
CA MET A 465 11.05 -0.77 12.42
C MET A 465 11.22 -0.20 13.84
N PRO A 466 11.04 1.12 14.02
CA PRO A 466 10.97 1.75 15.34
C PRO A 466 9.79 1.22 16.15
N ALA A 467 9.88 1.37 17.48
CA ALA A 467 8.89 0.83 18.42
C ALA A 467 7.44 1.25 18.10
N CYS A 468 7.21 2.50 17.70
CA CYS A 468 5.87 2.99 17.36
C CYS A 468 5.29 2.31 16.10
N TYR A 469 6.11 2.01 15.10
CA TYR A 469 5.69 1.23 13.94
C TYR A 469 5.41 -0.23 14.32
N THR A 470 6.26 -0.83 15.15
CA THR A 470 6.02 -2.22 15.59
C THR A 470 4.75 -2.34 16.43
N GLN A 471 4.48 -1.38 17.32
CA GLN A 471 3.24 -1.31 18.10
C GLN A 471 2.01 -1.18 17.18
N ALA A 472 2.10 -0.35 16.13
CA ALA A 472 1.03 -0.19 15.15
C ALA A 472 0.78 -1.48 14.35
N PHE A 473 1.83 -2.19 13.94
CA PHE A 473 1.72 -3.50 13.31
C PHE A 473 1.15 -4.57 14.26
N SER A 474 1.51 -4.52 15.54
CA SER A 474 1.00 -5.43 16.58
C SER A 474 -0.49 -5.23 16.87
N GLN A 475 -0.96 -3.98 16.89
CA GLN A 475 -2.39 -3.66 17.00
C GLN A 475 -3.16 -3.97 15.72
N GLY A 476 -2.48 -3.87 14.56
CA GLY A 476 -3.03 -4.00 13.22
C GLY A 476 -3.44 -2.65 12.63
N LEU A 477 -2.88 -2.33 11.47
CA LEU A 477 -3.06 -1.05 10.80
C LEU A 477 -4.51 -0.80 10.39
N HIS A 478 -5.27 -1.86 10.10
CA HIS A 478 -6.70 -1.78 9.80
C HIS A 478 -7.50 -1.05 10.88
N TYR A 479 -7.08 -1.15 12.15
CA TYR A 479 -7.76 -0.52 13.27
C TYR A 479 -7.32 0.94 13.49
N LEU A 480 -6.26 1.37 12.81
CA LEU A 480 -5.66 2.69 12.98
C LEU A 480 -5.96 3.63 11.80
N VAL A 481 -6.15 3.08 10.60
CA VAL A 481 -6.32 3.90 9.38
C VAL A 481 -7.56 3.52 8.58
N LYS A 482 -8.29 4.54 8.10
CA LYS A 482 -9.45 4.36 7.23
C LYS A 482 -8.98 4.03 5.81
N VAL A 483 -9.22 2.80 5.35
CA VAL A 483 -9.03 2.37 3.96
C VAL A 483 -10.31 1.67 3.54
N ASP A 484 -11.04 2.25 2.58
CA ASP A 484 -12.28 1.69 2.03
C ASP A 484 -13.33 1.25 3.08
N GLN A 485 -13.38 1.95 4.21
CA GLN A 485 -14.29 1.65 5.32
C GLN A 485 -15.55 2.52 5.29
N SER A 486 -16.66 1.99 5.81
CA SER A 486 -17.93 2.70 5.91
C SER A 486 -17.79 4.02 6.68
N ASP A 487 -18.73 4.94 6.47
CA ASP A 487 -18.75 6.23 7.18
C ASP A 487 -19.01 6.11 8.69
N SER A 488 -19.48 4.94 9.14
CA SER A 488 -19.63 4.61 10.55
C SER A 488 -18.32 4.13 11.21
N TRP A 489 -17.30 3.75 10.44
CA TRP A 489 -16.03 3.29 11.00
C TRP A 489 -15.28 4.43 11.71
N ARG A 490 -14.63 4.10 12.83
CA ARG A 490 -13.79 5.02 13.59
C ARG A 490 -12.48 4.32 13.94
N PRO A 491 -11.33 5.03 13.89
CA PRO A 491 -10.07 4.46 14.33
C PRO A 491 -10.13 4.11 15.81
N GLU A 492 -9.52 3.00 16.19
CA GLU A 492 -9.28 2.67 17.58
C GLU A 492 -8.14 3.54 18.15
N VAL A 493 -8.18 3.78 19.45
CA VAL A 493 -7.08 4.40 20.18
C VAL A 493 -5.79 3.60 19.95
N PHE A 494 -4.71 4.30 19.66
CA PHE A 494 -3.41 3.67 19.44
C PHE A 494 -2.87 3.03 20.73
N ARG A 495 -2.64 1.72 20.69
CA ARG A 495 -2.15 0.91 21.80
C ARG A 495 -0.65 0.72 21.64
N ARG A 496 0.10 1.12 22.66
CA ARG A 496 1.56 0.96 22.72
C ARG A 496 1.98 -0.42 23.21
N ASP A 497 1.33 -1.46 22.70
CA ASP A 497 1.61 -2.86 23.02
C ASP A 497 2.39 -3.52 21.88
N LEU A 498 3.34 -4.37 22.24
CA LEU A 498 4.14 -5.16 21.30
C LEU A 498 3.55 -6.55 21.07
N LYS A 499 2.58 -6.97 21.89
CA LYS A 499 1.83 -8.21 21.70
C LYS A 499 0.92 -8.10 20.48
N LEU A 500 1.01 -9.09 19.59
CA LEU A 500 0.13 -9.17 18.43
C LEU A 500 -1.32 -9.38 18.87
N ARG A 501 -2.26 -8.62 18.32
CA ARG A 501 -3.68 -8.66 18.75
C ARG A 501 -4.34 -10.03 18.61
N CYS A 502 -4.07 -10.76 17.52
CA CYS A 502 -4.73 -12.03 17.23
C CYS A 502 -3.82 -13.25 17.44
N ASP A 503 -2.69 -13.07 18.11
CA ASP A 503 -1.73 -14.13 18.39
C ASP A 503 -1.20 -14.00 19.84
N ASN A 504 -0.71 -15.08 20.42
CA ASN A 504 -0.02 -15.01 21.72
C ASN A 504 1.45 -14.60 21.60
N PHE A 505 1.85 -14.19 20.39
CA PHE A 505 3.21 -13.77 20.06
C PHE A 505 3.44 -12.28 20.36
N SER A 506 4.64 -11.95 20.84
CA SER A 506 5.11 -10.56 21.01
C SER A 506 6.17 -10.24 19.97
N TYR A 507 6.06 -9.07 19.34
CA TYR A 507 6.99 -8.62 18.30
C TYR A 507 8.44 -8.62 18.77
N PHE A 508 8.65 -8.17 20.01
CA PHE A 508 9.93 -8.13 20.69
C PHE A 508 9.91 -8.99 21.97
N PRO A 509 11.09 -9.48 22.44
CA PRO A 509 12.43 -9.25 21.87
C PRO A 509 12.67 -10.00 20.56
N LEU A 510 13.53 -9.43 19.70
CA LEU A 510 14.02 -10.18 18.52
C LEU A 510 14.95 -11.31 18.97
N SER A 511 14.96 -12.40 18.21
CA SER A 511 16.04 -13.38 18.37
C SER A 511 17.39 -12.72 18.07
N PRO A 512 18.41 -12.94 18.92
CA PRO A 512 19.78 -12.48 18.68
C PRO A 512 20.34 -13.00 17.36
N ASP A 513 19.96 -14.22 16.97
CA ASP A 513 20.29 -14.78 15.67
C ASP A 513 19.23 -14.39 14.64
N SER A 514 19.64 -13.58 13.65
CA SER A 514 18.78 -13.15 12.53
C SER A 514 18.31 -14.32 11.65
N ARG A 515 18.83 -15.54 11.86
CA ARG A 515 18.42 -16.79 11.22
C ARG A 515 17.27 -17.50 11.94
N SER A 516 16.59 -16.80 12.84
CA SER A 516 15.44 -17.33 13.56
C SER A 516 14.41 -16.24 13.88
N GLY A 517 13.15 -16.65 14.01
CA GLY A 517 12.03 -15.77 14.32
C GLY A 517 11.69 -14.79 13.19
N LEU A 518 11.39 -13.54 13.54
CA LEU A 518 11.03 -12.49 12.59
C LEU A 518 12.15 -12.27 11.58
N GLY A 519 11.81 -12.33 10.29
CA GLY A 519 12.76 -12.16 9.20
C GLY A 519 13.43 -13.44 8.74
N PHE A 520 13.13 -14.57 9.39
CA PHE A 520 13.58 -15.88 8.92
C PHE A 520 12.47 -16.94 8.95
N ASP A 521 11.82 -17.13 10.10
CA ASP A 521 10.76 -18.12 10.31
C ASP A 521 9.38 -17.58 9.88
N PHE A 522 9.17 -16.27 10.05
CA PHE A 522 7.93 -15.59 9.71
C PHE A 522 8.15 -14.10 9.41
N ALA A 523 7.11 -13.46 8.88
CA ALA A 523 6.93 -12.01 8.90
C ALA A 523 5.57 -11.66 9.54
N ILE A 524 5.41 -10.41 9.95
CA ILE A 524 4.19 -9.93 10.60
C ILE A 524 3.20 -9.43 9.54
N TYR A 525 2.00 -9.99 9.57
CA TYR A 525 0.89 -9.55 8.74
C TYR A 525 0.07 -8.48 9.48
N GLY A 526 0.26 -7.19 9.16
CA GLY A 526 -0.33 -6.07 9.91
C GLY A 526 -1.76 -5.65 9.52
N SER A 527 -2.55 -6.49 8.84
CA SER A 527 -3.91 -6.18 8.38
C SER A 527 -4.99 -6.91 9.22
N PHE A 528 -6.04 -7.50 8.62
CA PHE A 528 -7.21 -8.07 9.34
C PHE A 528 -6.91 -9.30 10.20
N CYS A 529 -5.94 -10.13 9.81
CA CYS A 529 -5.59 -11.36 10.53
C CYS A 529 -4.17 -11.25 11.08
N ILE A 530 -4.01 -10.46 12.14
CA ILE A 530 -2.72 -10.09 12.72
C ILE A 530 -2.03 -11.32 13.29
N GLY A 531 -0.85 -11.66 12.79
CA GLY A 531 -0.12 -12.82 13.30
C GLY A 531 1.25 -12.97 12.70
N ALA A 532 2.09 -13.73 13.40
CA ALA A 532 3.35 -14.23 12.86
C ALA A 532 3.03 -15.31 11.81
N ARG A 533 3.36 -15.04 10.55
CA ARG A 533 3.02 -15.95 9.45
C ARG A 533 4.22 -16.32 8.59
N ALA A 534 4.33 -17.61 8.29
CA ALA A 534 5.28 -18.13 7.31
C ALA A 534 4.89 -17.74 5.86
N CYS A 535 3.62 -17.40 5.62
CA CYS A 535 3.08 -17.02 4.30
C CYS A 535 1.86 -16.08 4.44
N ALA A 536 1.68 -15.17 3.47
CA ALA A 536 0.45 -14.38 3.30
C ALA A 536 -0.62 -15.22 2.56
N LEU A 537 -1.24 -16.19 3.24
CA LEU A 537 -2.08 -17.23 2.61
C LEU A 537 -3.46 -16.82 2.04
N CYS A 538 -3.85 -15.54 1.95
CA CYS A 538 -5.24 -15.21 1.58
C CYS A 538 -5.41 -14.05 0.56
N ARG A 539 -5.82 -14.38 -0.67
CA ARG A 539 -6.88 -13.61 -1.38
C ARG A 539 -8.18 -13.95 -0.65
N PRO A 540 -8.84 -13.02 0.08
CA PRO A 540 -9.23 -11.70 -0.40
C PRO A 540 -8.92 -10.56 0.62
N CYS A 541 -7.83 -10.66 1.40
CA CYS A 541 -7.46 -9.51 2.24
C CYS A 541 -6.85 -8.40 1.37
N PRO A 542 -7.22 -7.12 1.56
CA PRO A 542 -6.54 -6.01 0.90
C PRO A 542 -5.04 -6.16 1.14
N PRO A 543 -4.20 -6.10 0.10
CA PRO A 543 -2.78 -6.37 0.24
C PRO A 543 -2.20 -5.48 1.35
N PRO A 544 -1.26 -5.99 2.19
CA PRO A 544 -0.62 -5.26 3.29
C PRO A 544 -0.16 -3.84 2.92
N ARG A 545 0.13 -3.62 1.64
CA ARG A 545 0.45 -2.34 1.02
C ARG A 545 -0.56 -1.24 1.32
N PHE A 546 -1.88 -1.47 1.21
CA PHE A 546 -2.86 -0.38 1.30
C PHE A 546 -2.89 0.27 2.68
N PHE A 547 -2.99 -0.54 3.74
CA PHE A 547 -2.96 -0.04 5.10
C PHE A 547 -1.60 0.55 5.46
N SER A 548 -0.50 -0.11 5.05
CA SER A 548 0.86 0.39 5.30
C SER A 548 1.11 1.73 4.63
N LYS A 549 0.71 1.88 3.36
CA LYS A 549 0.85 3.12 2.59
C LYS A 549 0.05 4.25 3.25
N THR A 550 -1.23 3.99 3.54
CA THR A 550 -2.12 4.98 4.18
C THR A 550 -1.57 5.42 5.53
N TYR A 551 -1.09 4.48 6.35
CA TYR A 551 -0.47 4.77 7.64
C TYR A 551 0.77 5.66 7.51
N VAL A 552 1.65 5.36 6.56
CA VAL A 552 2.85 6.16 6.30
C VAL A 552 2.48 7.55 5.81
N GLU A 553 1.56 7.68 4.86
CA GLU A 553 1.09 8.97 4.34
C GLU A 553 0.47 9.83 5.45
N GLN A 554 -0.35 9.23 6.31
CA GLN A 554 -0.94 9.93 7.45
C GLN A 554 0.11 10.37 8.49
N LYS A 555 1.11 9.52 8.80
CA LYS A 555 2.25 9.91 9.65
C LYS A 555 3.02 11.09 9.06
N ARG A 556 3.28 11.09 7.76
CA ARG A 556 3.97 12.21 7.08
C ARG A 556 3.16 13.50 7.14
N GLN A 557 1.86 13.41 6.86
CA GLN A 557 0.97 14.56 6.99
C GLN A 557 0.97 15.10 8.43
N ALA A 558 0.92 14.23 9.43
CA ALA A 558 1.00 14.61 10.84
C ALA A 558 2.31 15.35 11.17
N PHE A 559 3.46 14.89 10.67
CA PHE A 559 4.73 15.60 10.83
C PHE A 559 4.71 17.02 10.24
N ARG A 560 4.14 17.17 9.04
CA ARG A 560 4.03 18.48 8.39
C ARG A 560 3.11 19.41 9.18
N THR A 561 2.00 18.90 9.69
CA THR A 561 1.10 19.68 10.55
C THR A 561 1.79 20.09 11.84
N LEU A 562 2.44 19.15 12.54
CA LEU A 562 3.14 19.42 13.78
C LEU A 562 4.19 20.52 13.62
N ARG A 563 5.01 20.45 12.57
CA ARG A 563 6.02 21.49 12.28
C ARG A 563 5.38 22.87 12.10
N ARG A 564 4.29 22.97 11.34
CA ARG A 564 3.58 24.24 11.08
C ARG A 564 2.97 24.86 12.33
N GLU A 565 2.68 24.07 13.37
CA GLU A 565 2.20 24.60 14.65
C GLU A 565 3.27 25.38 15.42
N PHE A 566 4.55 25.22 15.06
CA PHE A 566 5.70 25.83 15.73
C PHE A 566 6.55 26.73 14.82
N GLU A 567 6.11 26.98 13.58
CA GLU A 567 6.61 28.05 12.69
C GLU A 567 5.77 29.31 12.86
#